data_AF-A0A4Q8AHV5-F1
#
_entry.id   AF-A0A4Q8AHV5-F1
#
_cell.length_a   1.000
_cell.length_b   1.000
_cell.length_c   1.000
_cell.angle_alpha   90.00
_cell.angle_beta   90.00
_cell.angle_gamma   90.00
#
_symmetry.space_group_name_H-M   'P 1'
#
loop_
_entity.id
_entity.type
_entity.pdbx_description
1 polymer ?
#
loop_
_entity_poly.entity_id
_entity_poly.type
_entity_poly.pdbx_seq_one_letter_code
_entity_poly.pdbx_strand_id
1 'polypeptide(L)'
;MKNARETFNWWLVLGAIGAGVAFIALGIVADLAWKWPAIITGTLTSIGSTFLLAFIIFVMERRFTRSITRKVEESTRSIIEAETTRLSNRLEDLEGELAGRKAKARSEANQMLDELTENLTQEALASTLDTAIRADAVGRSVAVPGSRTNRHTLLRFDWGTHRVTRGDGVVIDDGAVPRLTVTAILDKVQGELGLPWYDVRWEPGQSAVELVESLQARMRGRQRFAEAKALDFAFAVRELERALRIASHDVHADPGHETVRGQLRELLPGDWVVTSLGVENLATGYTATAEQLGFRITGNNLFGPKFSFSSGTISMAPDGVDVDDWEFVFRRAVEQLVDRSSIPWNF
;
A
#
# COMPACT_ATOMS: atom_id res chain seq x y z
N MET A 1 -51.51 -25.88 0.24
CA MET A 1 -50.46 -26.89 0.46
C MET A 1 -50.88 -27.75 1.64
N LYS A 2 -51.29 -29.00 1.39
CA LYS A 2 -51.74 -29.93 2.44
C LYS A 2 -50.51 -30.46 3.16
N ASN A 3 -50.39 -30.17 4.46
CA ASN A 3 -49.43 -30.78 5.36
C ASN A 3 -49.71 -32.28 5.44
N ALA A 4 -48.93 -33.07 4.69
CA ALA A 4 -48.87 -34.51 4.89
C ALA A 4 -48.18 -34.75 6.25
N ARG A 5 -48.98 -34.76 7.32
CA ARG A 5 -48.58 -35.42 8.56
C ARG A 5 -48.51 -36.91 8.23
N GLU A 6 -47.34 -37.38 7.84
CA GLU A 6 -47.01 -38.80 7.88
C GLU A 6 -47.22 -39.27 9.32
N THR A 7 -48.39 -39.85 9.59
CA THR A 7 -48.64 -40.56 10.84
C THR A 7 -47.70 -41.76 10.85
N PHE A 8 -46.57 -41.57 11.52
CA PHE A 8 -45.53 -42.56 11.68
C PHE A 8 -46.13 -43.84 12.27
N ASN A 9 -46.19 -44.88 11.43
CA ASN A 9 -46.94 -46.09 11.72
C ASN A 9 -46.10 -47.00 12.62
N TRP A 10 -46.13 -46.74 13.94
CA TRP A 10 -45.39 -47.48 14.97
C TRP A 10 -45.59 -49.00 14.91
N TRP A 11 -46.74 -49.43 14.39
CA TRP A 11 -47.05 -50.83 14.14
C TRP A 11 -46.11 -51.52 13.14
N LEU A 12 -45.64 -50.80 12.11
CA LEU A 12 -44.68 -51.32 11.13
C LEU A 12 -43.31 -51.56 11.78
N VAL A 13 -42.91 -50.67 12.69
CA VAL A 13 -41.63 -50.77 13.42
C VAL A 13 -41.67 -51.91 14.43
N LEU A 14 -42.73 -52.00 15.23
CA LEU A 14 -42.93 -53.11 16.15
C LEU A 14 -43.03 -54.45 15.41
N GLY A 15 -43.67 -54.47 14.23
CA GLY A 15 -43.73 -55.62 13.34
C GLY A 15 -42.36 -56.05 12.82
N ALA A 16 -41.51 -55.11 12.41
CA ALA A 16 -40.15 -55.41 11.94
C ALA A 16 -39.24 -55.96 13.05
N ILE A 17 -39.33 -55.40 14.26
CA ILE A 17 -38.59 -55.90 15.43
C ILE A 17 -39.07 -57.30 15.81
N GLY A 18 -40.39 -57.50 15.87
CA GLY A 18 -40.98 -58.81 16.16
C GLY A 18 -40.57 -59.87 15.14
N ALA A 19 -40.58 -59.53 13.85
CA ALA A 19 -40.11 -60.41 12.78
C ALA A 19 -38.63 -60.75 12.93
N GLY A 20 -37.77 -59.75 13.20
CA GLY A 20 -36.33 -59.97 13.39
C GLY A 20 -36.02 -60.91 14.57
N VAL A 21 -36.67 -60.70 15.71
CA VAL A 21 -36.52 -61.57 16.90
C VAL A 21 -37.06 -62.98 16.62
N ALA A 22 -38.18 -63.08 15.91
CA ALA A 22 -38.75 -64.37 15.51
C ALA A 22 -37.80 -65.16 14.61
N PHE A 23 -37.17 -64.52 13.61
CA PHE A 23 -36.20 -65.20 12.73
C PHE A 23 -34.94 -65.67 13.47
N ILE A 24 -34.45 -64.89 14.43
CA ILE A 24 -33.29 -65.28 15.25
C ILE A 24 -33.67 -66.47 16.15
N ALA A 25 -34.82 -66.40 16.83
CA ALA A 25 -35.30 -67.50 17.67
C ALA A 25 -35.56 -68.77 16.85
N LEU A 26 -36.13 -68.65 15.65
CA LEU A 26 -36.42 -69.78 14.77
C LEU A 26 -35.13 -70.41 14.22
N GLY A 27 -34.09 -69.62 13.96
CA GLY A 27 -32.75 -70.12 13.63
C GLY A 27 -32.12 -70.93 14.76
N ILE A 28 -32.20 -70.44 16.01
CA ILE A 28 -31.66 -71.13 17.19
C ILE A 28 -32.43 -72.44 17.47
N VAL A 29 -33.75 -72.42 17.37
CA VAL A 29 -34.59 -73.61 17.60
C VAL A 29 -34.38 -74.65 16.50
N ALA A 30 -34.24 -74.23 15.23
CA ALA A 30 -33.96 -75.14 14.12
C ALA A 30 -32.59 -75.84 14.26
N ASP A 31 -31.59 -75.13 14.79
CA ASP A 31 -30.26 -75.66 15.08
C ASP A 31 -30.30 -76.72 16.19
N LEU A 32 -31.03 -76.45 17.28
CA LEU A 32 -31.16 -77.36 18.41
C LEU A 32 -32.04 -78.59 18.14
N ALA A 33 -33.14 -78.44 17.40
CA ALA A 33 -34.15 -79.49 17.27
C ALA A 33 -33.91 -80.45 16.09
N TRP A 34 -33.40 -79.94 14.96
CA TRP A 34 -33.37 -80.72 13.71
C TRP A 34 -31.99 -80.88 13.06
N LYS A 35 -30.91 -80.36 13.65
CA LYS A 35 -29.54 -80.45 13.11
C LYS A 35 -29.46 -80.12 11.61
N TRP A 36 -30.07 -79.00 11.23
CA TRP A 36 -30.04 -78.53 9.84
C TRP A 36 -28.59 -78.26 9.42
N PRO A 37 -28.26 -78.39 8.12
CA PRO A 37 -26.94 -78.03 7.62
C PRO A 37 -26.60 -76.59 8.01
N ALA A 38 -25.42 -76.38 8.58
CA ALA A 38 -24.95 -75.11 9.16
C ALA A 38 -25.05 -73.88 8.22
N ILE A 39 -25.20 -74.12 6.92
CA ILE A 39 -25.38 -73.11 5.88
C ILE A 39 -26.72 -72.37 6.07
N ILE A 40 -27.80 -73.05 6.45
CA ILE A 40 -29.14 -72.44 6.55
C ILE A 40 -29.27 -71.62 7.84
N THR A 41 -28.75 -72.12 8.96
CA THR A 41 -28.75 -71.42 10.26
C THR A 41 -27.84 -70.20 10.23
N GLY A 42 -26.68 -70.27 9.56
CA GLY A 42 -25.81 -69.12 9.35
C GLY A 42 -26.47 -68.00 8.53
N THR A 43 -27.22 -68.36 7.47
CA THR A 43 -27.86 -67.38 6.60
C THR A 43 -29.01 -66.64 7.31
N LEU A 44 -29.85 -67.36 8.08
CA LEU A 44 -30.93 -66.72 8.86
C LEU A 44 -30.39 -65.74 9.92
N THR A 45 -29.30 -66.11 10.60
CA THR A 45 -28.69 -65.28 11.65
C THR A 45 -28.10 -64.00 11.06
N SER A 46 -27.47 -64.09 9.89
CA SER A 46 -26.91 -62.93 9.18
C SER A 46 -27.99 -61.97 8.67
N ILE A 47 -29.13 -62.50 8.21
CA ILE A 47 -30.28 -61.67 7.81
C ILE A 47 -30.86 -60.95 9.04
N GLY A 48 -31.05 -61.67 10.16
CA GLY A 48 -31.55 -61.08 11.41
C GLY A 48 -30.66 -59.97 11.97
N SER A 49 -29.34 -60.14 11.95
CA SER A 49 -28.39 -59.13 12.43
C SER A 49 -28.39 -57.87 11.54
N THR A 50 -28.51 -58.04 10.23
CA THR A 50 -28.56 -56.92 9.27
C THR A 50 -29.79 -56.04 9.49
N PHE A 51 -30.96 -56.66 9.73
CA PHE A 51 -32.19 -55.90 10.05
C PHE A 51 -32.08 -55.16 11.38
N LEU A 52 -31.47 -55.78 12.40
CA LEU A 52 -31.28 -55.16 13.71
C LEU A 52 -30.29 -53.98 13.64
N LEU A 53 -29.23 -54.10 12.84
CA LEU A 53 -28.27 -53.02 12.61
C LEU A 53 -28.92 -51.83 11.88
N ALA A 54 -29.68 -52.08 10.81
CA ALA A 54 -30.38 -51.04 10.07
C ALA A 54 -31.36 -50.26 10.98
N PHE A 55 -32.01 -50.96 11.91
CA PHE A 55 -32.88 -50.33 12.89
C PHE A 55 -32.13 -49.42 13.87
N ILE A 56 -30.97 -49.85 14.38
CA ILE A 56 -30.15 -49.04 15.29
C ILE A 56 -29.68 -47.75 14.60
N ILE A 57 -29.23 -47.86 13.34
CA ILE A 57 -28.78 -46.70 12.55
C ILE A 57 -29.95 -45.70 12.37
N PHE A 58 -31.13 -46.19 12.01
CA PHE A 58 -32.33 -45.36 11.85
C PHE A 58 -32.73 -44.62 13.14
N VAL A 59 -32.63 -45.28 14.30
CA VAL A 59 -32.93 -44.66 15.60
C VAL A 59 -31.90 -43.59 15.97
N MET A 60 -30.61 -43.83 15.67
CA MET A 60 -29.54 -42.87 15.91
C MET A 60 -29.71 -41.61 15.05
N GLU A 61 -29.95 -41.77 13.75
CA GLU A 61 -30.11 -40.67 12.81
C GLU A 61 -31.21 -39.71 13.28
N ARG A 62 -32.36 -40.27 13.70
CA ARG A 62 -33.52 -39.46 14.11
C ARG A 62 -33.37 -38.77 15.47
N ARG A 63 -32.58 -39.34 16.39
CA ARG A 63 -32.23 -38.65 17.66
C ARG A 63 -31.25 -37.51 17.42
N PHE A 64 -30.30 -37.69 16.50
CA PHE A 64 -29.38 -36.62 16.11
C PHE A 64 -30.11 -35.46 15.44
N THR A 65 -31.03 -35.71 14.50
CA THR A 65 -31.78 -34.63 13.83
C THR A 65 -32.61 -33.83 14.83
N ARG A 66 -33.32 -34.47 15.78
CA ARG A 66 -34.16 -33.76 16.77
C ARG A 66 -33.36 -32.97 17.81
N SER A 67 -32.14 -33.37 18.12
CA SER A 67 -31.29 -32.69 19.12
C SER A 67 -30.64 -31.43 18.55
N ILE A 68 -30.28 -31.44 17.27
CA ILE A 68 -29.59 -30.33 16.60
C ILE A 68 -30.55 -29.18 16.27
N THR A 69 -31.78 -29.46 15.82
CA THR A 69 -32.73 -28.39 15.47
C THR A 69 -33.14 -27.54 16.67
N ARG A 70 -33.14 -28.11 17.89
CA ARG A 70 -33.61 -27.42 19.10
C ARG A 70 -32.54 -26.59 19.82
N LYS A 71 -31.24 -26.81 19.53
CA LYS A 71 -30.12 -26.08 20.15
C LYS A 71 -29.52 -24.99 19.27
N VAL A 72 -29.77 -25.01 17.96
CA VAL A 72 -29.21 -24.04 17.01
C VAL A 72 -30.10 -22.80 16.84
N GLU A 73 -31.41 -22.89 17.08
CA GLU A 73 -32.32 -21.77 16.81
C GLU A 73 -32.33 -20.69 17.92
N GLU A 74 -32.06 -21.06 19.17
CA GLU A 74 -32.18 -20.16 20.33
C GLU A 74 -30.84 -19.58 20.81
N SER A 75 -29.72 -20.25 20.52
CA SER A 75 -28.38 -19.81 20.94
C SER A 75 -27.61 -19.01 19.88
N THR A 76 -27.97 -19.12 18.60
CA THR A 76 -27.20 -18.52 17.51
C THR A 76 -27.65 -17.08 17.22
N ARG A 77 -28.91 -16.72 17.48
CA ARG A 77 -29.42 -15.36 17.17
C ARG A 77 -28.97 -14.29 18.17
N SER A 78 -29.06 -14.57 19.47
CA SER A 78 -28.69 -13.62 20.53
C SER A 78 -27.18 -13.46 20.69
N ILE A 79 -26.40 -14.53 20.46
CA ILE A 79 -24.93 -14.46 20.50
C ILE A 79 -24.39 -13.73 19.27
N ILE A 80 -24.94 -13.99 18.07
CA ILE A 80 -24.51 -13.27 16.86
C ILE A 80 -24.90 -11.78 16.96
N GLU A 81 -26.11 -11.43 17.38
CA GLU A 81 -26.53 -10.02 17.49
C GLU A 81 -25.71 -9.24 18.53
N ALA A 82 -25.37 -9.87 19.68
CA ALA A 82 -24.52 -9.25 20.70
C ALA A 82 -23.06 -9.11 20.23
N GLU A 83 -22.54 -10.10 19.49
CA GLU A 83 -21.17 -10.09 18.98
C GLU A 83 -21.01 -9.13 17.79
N THR A 84 -22.02 -9.03 16.91
CA THR A 84 -22.04 -8.00 15.85
C THR A 84 -22.15 -6.60 16.42
N THR A 85 -22.96 -6.37 17.46
CA THR A 85 -23.07 -5.05 18.11
C THR A 85 -21.74 -4.68 18.79
N ARG A 86 -21.11 -5.64 19.48
CA ARG A 86 -19.80 -5.42 20.12
C ARG A 86 -18.69 -5.16 19.11
N LEU A 87 -18.67 -5.86 17.99
CA LEU A 87 -17.70 -5.66 16.92
C LEU A 87 -17.93 -4.34 16.19
N SER A 88 -19.18 -3.97 15.93
CA SER A 88 -19.54 -2.67 15.34
C SER A 88 -19.09 -1.51 16.23
N ASN A 89 -19.39 -1.57 17.53
CA ASN A 89 -18.97 -0.52 18.48
C ASN A 89 -17.44 -0.45 18.60
N ARG A 90 -16.74 -1.59 18.56
CA ARG A 90 -15.26 -1.61 18.54
C ARG A 90 -14.68 -1.04 17.26
N LEU A 91 -15.32 -1.29 16.12
CA LEU A 91 -14.91 -0.70 14.85
C LEU A 91 -15.12 0.82 14.89
N GLU A 92 -16.26 1.29 15.38
CA GLU A 92 -16.56 2.71 15.54
C GLU A 92 -15.60 3.40 16.52
N ASP A 93 -15.28 2.77 17.66
CA ASP A 93 -14.29 3.27 18.61
C ASP A 93 -12.88 3.35 17.99
N LEU A 94 -12.48 2.31 17.24
CA LEU A 94 -11.18 2.27 16.56
C LEU A 94 -11.11 3.29 15.41
N GLU A 95 -12.18 3.45 14.65
CA GLU A 95 -12.30 4.48 13.61
C GLU A 95 -12.24 5.89 14.23
N GLY A 96 -12.91 6.10 15.36
CA GLY A 96 -12.87 7.36 16.12
C GLY A 96 -11.49 7.66 16.68
N GLU A 97 -10.80 6.68 17.28
CA GLU A 97 -9.45 6.85 17.79
C GLU A 97 -8.45 7.10 16.66
N LEU A 98 -8.57 6.38 15.54
CA LEU A 98 -7.73 6.54 14.37
C LEU A 98 -7.96 7.89 13.69
N ALA A 99 -9.21 8.35 13.58
CA ALA A 99 -9.55 9.70 13.10
C ALA A 99 -8.97 10.78 14.02
N GLY A 100 -9.07 10.60 15.35
CA GLY A 100 -8.50 11.52 16.34
C GLY A 100 -6.97 11.61 16.26
N ARG A 101 -6.28 10.46 16.12
CA ARG A 101 -4.83 10.43 15.92
C ARG A 101 -4.41 11.08 14.60
N LYS A 102 -5.14 10.82 13.51
CA LYS A 102 -4.91 11.46 12.21
C LYS A 102 -5.10 12.98 12.26
N ALA A 103 -6.16 13.46 12.91
CA ALA A 103 -6.42 14.89 13.05
C ALA A 103 -5.33 15.59 13.87
N LYS A 104 -4.86 14.95 14.95
CA LYS A 104 -3.74 15.48 15.76
C LYS A 104 -2.43 15.53 14.97
N ALA A 105 -2.07 14.44 14.28
CA ALA A 105 -0.89 14.40 13.43
C ALA A 105 -0.94 15.47 12.32
N ARG A 106 -2.13 15.70 11.74
CA ARG A 106 -2.36 16.78 10.76
C ARG A 106 -2.15 18.18 11.36
N SER A 107 -2.66 18.43 12.56
CA SER A 107 -2.47 19.71 13.25
C SER A 107 -0.99 19.97 13.55
N GLU A 108 -0.27 18.94 14.00
CA GLU A 108 1.17 19.03 14.27
C GLU A 108 1.97 19.28 12.98
N ALA A 109 1.64 18.58 11.88
CA ALA A 109 2.27 18.79 10.58
C ALA A 109 2.02 20.20 10.01
N ASN A 110 0.79 20.71 10.13
CA ASN A 110 0.45 22.06 9.68
C ASN A 110 1.19 23.12 10.50
N GLN A 111 1.28 22.96 11.83
CA GLN A 111 2.01 23.89 12.68
C GLN A 111 3.50 23.94 12.31
N MET A 112 4.13 22.79 12.01
CA MET A 112 5.52 22.75 11.56
C MET A 112 5.73 23.46 10.21
N LEU A 113 4.76 23.36 9.29
CA LEU A 113 4.79 24.06 8.00
C LEU A 113 4.64 25.58 8.17
N ASP A 114 3.80 26.02 9.11
CA ASP A 114 3.63 27.45 9.42
C ASP A 114 4.92 28.02 10.04
N GLU A 115 5.58 27.28 10.95
CA GLU A 115 6.88 27.65 11.55
C GLU A 115 8.01 27.76 10.51
N LEU A 116 8.00 26.91 9.46
CA LEU A 116 8.95 26.94 8.33
C LEU A 116 8.91 28.29 7.58
N THR A 117 7.73 28.93 7.55
CA THR A 117 7.49 30.17 6.82
C THR A 117 7.98 31.40 7.58
N GLU A 118 7.88 31.39 8.91
CA GLU A 118 8.27 32.52 9.76
C GLU A 118 9.77 32.52 10.09
N ASN A 119 10.39 31.34 10.28
CA ASN A 119 11.82 31.21 10.58
C ASN A 119 12.41 29.99 9.88
N LEU A 120 12.87 30.17 8.63
CA LEU A 120 13.51 29.08 7.88
C LEU A 120 14.87 28.71 8.50
N THR A 121 14.86 27.71 9.37
CA THR A 121 16.06 27.08 9.94
C THR A 121 16.29 25.69 9.35
N GLN A 122 17.54 25.24 9.42
CA GLN A 122 17.91 23.89 9.01
C GLN A 122 17.13 22.85 9.82
N GLU A 123 16.99 23.06 11.14
CA GLU A 123 16.34 22.12 12.05
C GLU A 123 14.84 21.99 11.78
N ALA A 124 14.14 23.10 11.55
CA ALA A 124 12.71 23.10 11.23
C ALA A 124 12.44 22.35 9.92
N LEU A 125 13.24 22.63 8.88
CA LEU A 125 13.09 21.94 7.60
C LEU A 125 13.43 20.45 7.70
N ALA A 126 14.51 20.10 8.40
CA ALA A 126 14.88 18.71 8.63
C ALA A 126 13.80 17.93 9.39
N SER A 127 13.23 18.52 10.44
CA SER A 127 12.13 17.91 11.22
C SER A 127 10.87 17.71 10.37
N THR A 128 10.54 18.68 9.53
CA THR A 128 9.39 18.61 8.63
C THR A 128 9.59 17.51 7.58
N LEU A 129 10.76 17.45 6.95
CA LEU A 129 11.11 16.40 6.00
C LEU A 129 11.14 15.01 6.65
N ASP A 130 11.70 14.88 7.85
CA ASP A 130 11.72 13.61 8.60
C ASP A 130 10.30 13.10 8.87
N THR A 131 9.40 14.01 9.31
CA THR A 131 7.99 13.69 9.54
C THR A 131 7.31 13.25 8.24
N ALA A 132 7.49 13.98 7.14
CA ALA A 132 6.89 13.66 5.85
C ALA A 132 7.39 12.32 5.29
N ILE A 133 8.69 12.02 5.44
CA ILE A 133 9.29 10.73 5.05
C ILE A 133 8.71 9.59 5.88
N ARG A 134 8.62 9.76 7.22
CA ARG A 134 8.04 8.73 8.10
C ARG A 134 6.55 8.48 7.85
N ALA A 135 5.83 9.50 7.39
CA ALA A 135 4.44 9.40 6.99
C ALA A 135 4.24 8.80 5.60
N ASP A 136 5.32 8.44 4.88
CA ASP A 136 5.30 7.96 3.50
C ASP A 136 4.68 8.98 2.50
N ALA A 137 4.66 10.26 2.87
CA ALA A 137 4.13 11.34 2.03
C ALA A 137 5.11 11.71 0.91
N VAL A 138 6.41 11.72 1.25
CA VAL A 138 7.51 12.01 0.31
C VAL A 138 8.55 10.90 0.36
N GLY A 139 9.31 10.74 -0.72
CA GLY A 139 10.52 9.92 -0.70
C GLY A 139 11.62 10.55 0.16
N ARG A 140 12.81 9.92 0.22
CA ARG A 140 13.99 10.46 0.94
C ARG A 140 14.38 11.89 0.54
N SER A 141 14.03 12.29 -0.68
CA SER A 141 14.25 13.64 -1.18
C SER A 141 13.03 14.13 -1.93
N VAL A 142 12.83 15.44 -1.91
CA VAL A 142 11.82 16.12 -2.72
C VAL A 142 12.49 17.23 -3.53
N ALA A 143 12.18 17.31 -4.83
CA ALA A 143 12.62 18.40 -5.69
C ALA A 143 11.46 19.36 -5.99
N VAL A 144 11.76 20.65 -6.02
CA VAL A 144 10.78 21.72 -6.28
C VAL A 144 11.37 22.80 -7.18
N PRO A 145 10.55 23.65 -7.82
CA PRO A 145 11.05 24.74 -8.64
C PRO A 145 11.95 25.69 -7.85
N GLY A 146 13.17 25.88 -8.35
CA GLY A 146 14.22 26.71 -7.72
C GLY A 146 14.26 28.16 -8.21
N SER A 147 13.46 28.50 -9.22
CA SER A 147 13.46 29.82 -9.85
C SER A 147 12.08 30.17 -10.39
N ARG A 148 11.69 31.44 -10.25
CA ARG A 148 10.47 31.99 -10.86
C ARG A 148 10.61 32.21 -12.37
N THR A 149 11.83 32.43 -12.84
CA THR A 149 12.11 32.84 -14.22
C THR A 149 12.66 31.71 -15.07
N ASN A 150 13.38 30.76 -14.45
CA ASN A 150 13.84 29.55 -15.12
C ASN A 150 13.07 28.33 -14.62
N ARG A 151 12.11 27.88 -15.42
CA ARG A 151 11.24 26.73 -15.11
C ARG A 151 12.01 25.42 -14.92
N HIS A 152 13.19 25.28 -15.53
CA HIS A 152 13.94 24.02 -15.52
C HIS A 152 14.99 23.96 -14.38
N THR A 153 15.13 25.02 -13.58
CA THR A 153 15.97 25.00 -12.38
C THR A 153 15.15 24.42 -11.23
N LEU A 154 15.58 23.28 -10.69
CA LEU A 154 14.98 22.68 -9.50
C LEU A 154 15.94 22.73 -8.31
N LEU A 155 15.40 22.83 -7.10
CA LEU A 155 16.11 22.55 -5.86
C LEU A 155 15.57 21.27 -5.24
N ARG A 156 16.48 20.33 -5.00
CA ARG A 156 16.19 19.08 -4.30
C ARG A 156 16.71 19.12 -2.88
N PHE A 157 15.84 18.78 -1.95
CA PHE A 157 16.13 18.67 -0.53
C PHE A 157 16.19 17.18 -0.17
N ASP A 158 17.36 16.67 0.19
CA ASP A 158 17.59 15.28 0.63
C ASP A 158 17.81 15.27 2.14
N TRP A 159 17.02 14.46 2.85
CA TRP A 159 17.18 14.25 4.28
C TRP A 159 17.43 12.77 4.58
N GLY A 160 18.56 12.47 5.19
CA GLY A 160 18.86 11.12 5.67
C GLY A 160 20.35 10.84 5.84
N THR A 161 20.68 9.58 6.08
CA THR A 161 22.07 9.13 6.19
C THR A 161 22.66 8.93 4.79
N HIS A 162 23.69 9.70 4.45
CA HIS A 162 24.37 9.55 3.15
C HIS A 162 25.42 8.44 3.24
N ARG A 163 25.28 7.44 2.38
CA ARG A 163 26.31 6.44 2.13
C ARG A 163 27.20 6.95 1.01
N VAL A 164 28.44 7.31 1.33
CA VAL A 164 29.40 7.74 0.33
C VAL A 164 30.06 6.48 -0.23
N THR A 165 29.86 6.19 -1.51
CA THR A 165 30.62 5.13 -2.18
C THR A 165 31.93 5.77 -2.68
N ARG A 166 33.05 5.38 -2.10
CA ARG A 166 34.37 5.79 -2.57
C ARG A 166 34.63 5.13 -3.94
N GLY A 167 35.47 5.75 -4.77
CA GLY A 167 35.75 5.30 -6.15
C GLY A 167 36.33 3.88 -6.31
N ASP A 168 36.63 3.18 -5.20
CA ASP A 168 37.00 1.77 -5.12
C ASP A 168 35.79 0.84 -4.84
N GLY A 169 34.56 1.38 -4.81
CA GLY A 169 33.34 0.65 -4.51
C GLY A 169 33.09 0.46 -3.01
N VAL A 170 33.95 0.99 -2.14
CA VAL A 170 33.77 0.89 -0.68
C VAL A 170 32.72 1.92 -0.25
N VAL A 171 31.60 1.42 0.26
CA VAL A 171 30.57 2.25 0.89
C VAL A 171 31.05 2.63 2.28
N ILE A 172 31.45 3.88 2.45
CA ILE A 172 31.75 4.47 3.75
C ILE A 172 30.44 5.07 4.27
N ASP A 173 29.95 4.51 5.37
CA ASP A 173 28.89 5.13 6.16
C ASP A 173 29.52 6.32 6.90
N ASP A 174 29.15 7.55 6.54
CA ASP A 174 29.74 8.80 7.07
C ASP A 174 29.22 9.13 8.48
N GLY A 175 29.12 8.10 9.32
CA GLY A 175 28.38 8.10 10.56
C GLY A 175 26.87 8.12 10.31
N ALA A 176 26.10 7.39 11.11
CA ALA A 176 24.64 7.29 11.01
C ALA A 176 23.89 8.61 11.33
N VAL A 177 24.54 9.77 11.21
CA VAL A 177 23.94 11.07 11.49
C VAL A 177 23.21 11.54 10.23
N PRO A 178 21.88 11.76 10.30
CA PRO A 178 21.14 12.30 9.18
C PRO A 178 21.60 13.72 8.88
N ARG A 179 21.66 14.07 7.59
CA ARG A 179 22.11 15.38 7.11
C ARG A 179 21.13 15.90 6.08
N LEU A 180 20.97 17.22 6.05
CA LEU A 180 20.19 17.91 5.03
C LEU A 180 21.11 18.37 3.91
N THR A 181 20.88 17.87 2.70
CA THR A 181 21.63 18.26 1.51
C THR A 181 20.69 18.94 0.52
N VAL A 182 21.06 20.16 0.10
CA VAL A 182 20.33 20.90 -0.93
C VAL A 182 21.09 20.80 -2.23
N THR A 183 20.43 20.31 -3.28
CA THR A 183 21.02 20.14 -4.62
C THR A 183 20.30 21.02 -5.62
N ALA A 184 21.02 21.90 -6.31
CA ALA A 184 20.51 22.52 -7.53
C ALA A 184 20.61 21.53 -8.69
N ILE A 185 19.49 21.26 -9.35
CA ILE A 185 19.39 20.43 -10.54
C ILE A 185 19.08 21.36 -11.71
N LEU A 186 19.94 21.34 -12.71
CA LEU A 186 19.81 22.15 -13.91
C LEU A 186 19.65 21.25 -15.12
N ASP A 187 19.13 21.81 -16.21
CA ASP A 187 19.24 21.17 -17.52
C ASP A 187 20.71 21.03 -17.94
N LYS A 188 21.02 19.88 -18.53
CA LYS A 188 22.30 19.66 -19.19
C LYS A 188 22.40 20.61 -20.38
N VAL A 189 23.50 21.36 -20.43
CA VAL A 189 23.86 22.06 -21.66
C VAL A 189 24.50 21.07 -22.61
N GLN A 190 24.16 21.14 -23.89
CA GLN A 190 24.71 20.26 -24.91
C GLN A 190 26.25 20.32 -24.91
N GLY A 191 26.91 19.16 -24.78
CA GLY A 191 28.38 19.05 -24.70
C GLY A 191 29.00 19.18 -23.31
N GLU A 192 28.20 19.35 -22.25
CA GLU A 192 28.72 19.41 -20.87
C GLU A 192 29.07 18.01 -20.35
N LEU A 193 30.35 17.78 -20.05
CA LEU A 193 30.84 16.56 -19.39
C LEU A 193 30.64 16.67 -17.87
N GLY A 194 29.68 15.94 -17.33
CA GLY A 194 29.41 15.88 -15.89
C GLY A 194 27.93 15.68 -15.56
N LEU A 195 27.65 15.58 -14.25
CA LEU A 195 26.27 15.60 -13.75
C LEU A 195 25.87 17.06 -13.52
N PRO A 196 24.71 17.53 -14.04
CA PRO A 196 24.31 18.94 -14.02
C PRO A 196 23.73 19.34 -12.65
N TRP A 197 24.35 18.84 -11.59
CA TRP A 197 23.89 19.02 -10.22
C TRP A 197 24.95 19.64 -9.33
N TYR A 198 24.50 20.42 -8.36
CA TYR A 198 25.34 21.16 -7.43
C TYR A 198 24.78 20.96 -6.04
N ASP A 199 25.38 20.08 -5.25
CA ASP A 199 24.99 19.83 -3.87
C ASP A 199 25.69 20.82 -2.93
N VAL A 200 25.04 21.19 -1.84
CA VAL A 200 25.65 21.80 -0.65
C VAL A 200 24.97 21.19 0.57
N ARG A 201 25.77 20.84 1.57
CA ARG A 201 25.24 20.42 2.86
C ARG A 201 24.80 21.63 3.66
N TRP A 202 23.59 21.58 4.20
CA TRP A 202 23.09 22.59 5.12
C TRP A 202 23.45 22.16 6.55
N GLU A 203 24.37 22.90 7.19
CA GLU A 203 24.81 22.59 8.54
C GLU A 203 23.86 23.18 9.61
N PRO A 204 23.74 22.56 10.80
CA PRO A 204 22.99 23.12 11.92
C PRO A 204 23.52 24.52 12.30
N GLY A 205 22.62 25.46 12.56
CA GLY A 205 22.95 26.86 12.85
C GLY A 205 23.42 27.70 11.64
N GLN A 206 23.60 27.11 10.45
CA GLN A 206 23.88 27.87 9.22
C GLN A 206 22.59 28.53 8.73
N SER A 207 22.66 29.81 8.38
CA SER A 207 21.51 30.52 7.83
C SER A 207 21.18 30.06 6.40
N ALA A 208 19.92 30.21 6.00
CA ALA A 208 19.50 29.96 4.62
C ALA A 208 20.29 30.82 3.60
N VAL A 209 20.69 32.04 3.98
CA VAL A 209 21.47 32.95 3.13
C VAL A 209 22.86 32.37 2.85
N GLU A 210 23.58 31.92 3.89
CA GLU A 210 24.90 31.31 3.75
C GLU A 210 24.88 30.01 2.92
N LEU A 211 23.83 29.21 3.08
CA LEU A 211 23.61 28.02 2.25
C LEU A 211 23.49 28.41 0.76
N VAL A 212 22.64 29.39 0.46
CA VAL A 212 22.39 29.84 -0.92
C VAL A 212 23.64 30.45 -1.53
N GLU A 213 24.38 31.26 -0.78
CA GLU A 213 25.66 31.81 -1.23
C GLU A 213 26.66 30.70 -1.57
N SER A 214 26.74 29.66 -0.73
CA SER A 214 27.59 28.50 -0.96
C SER A 214 27.17 27.72 -2.21
N LEU A 215 25.87 27.56 -2.43
CA LEU A 215 25.31 26.88 -3.60
C LEU A 215 25.57 27.67 -4.89
N GLN A 216 25.30 28.98 -4.88
CA GLN A 216 25.62 29.88 -5.98
C GLN A 216 27.12 29.92 -6.27
N ALA A 217 27.98 29.91 -5.25
CA ALA A 217 29.42 29.85 -5.43
C ALA A 217 29.86 28.55 -6.13
N ARG A 218 29.29 27.39 -5.76
CA ARG A 218 29.55 26.12 -6.44
C ARG A 218 29.08 26.14 -7.90
N MET A 219 27.91 26.70 -8.18
CA MET A 219 27.39 26.84 -9.55
C MET A 219 28.27 27.77 -10.42
N ARG A 220 28.67 28.93 -9.88
CA ARG A 220 29.59 29.88 -10.56
C ARG A 220 30.96 29.25 -10.80
N GLY A 221 31.46 28.45 -9.87
CA GLY A 221 32.72 27.71 -10.01
C GLY A 221 32.76 26.76 -11.22
N ARG A 222 31.60 26.31 -11.71
CA ARG A 222 31.46 25.54 -12.95
C ARG A 222 30.80 26.32 -14.09
N GLN A 223 30.94 27.64 -14.07
CA GLN A 223 30.50 28.54 -15.15
C GLN A 223 28.97 28.66 -15.36
N ARG A 224 28.13 28.21 -14.41
CA ARG A 224 26.66 28.37 -14.46
C ARG A 224 26.20 29.68 -13.83
N PHE A 225 26.70 30.81 -14.34
CA PHE A 225 26.49 32.13 -13.74
C PHE A 225 25.03 32.62 -13.82
N ALA A 226 24.38 32.40 -14.96
CA ALA A 226 23.02 32.88 -15.20
C ALA A 226 22.02 32.14 -14.29
N GLU A 227 22.15 30.83 -14.19
CA GLU A 227 21.31 29.97 -13.36
C GLU A 227 21.56 30.22 -11.88
N ALA A 228 22.83 30.42 -11.47
CA ALA A 228 23.15 30.81 -10.10
C ALA A 228 22.47 32.13 -9.72
N LYS A 229 22.40 33.10 -10.64
CA LYS A 229 21.73 34.39 -10.40
C LYS A 229 20.20 34.26 -10.42
N ALA A 230 19.65 33.35 -11.22
CA ALA A 230 18.21 33.12 -11.32
C ALA A 230 17.62 32.32 -10.15
N LEU A 231 18.47 31.72 -9.31
CA LEU A 231 18.04 30.95 -8.15
C LEU A 231 17.32 31.84 -7.13
N ASP A 232 16.08 31.51 -6.81
CA ASP A 232 15.25 32.18 -5.80
C ASP A 232 14.91 31.17 -4.70
N PHE A 233 15.74 31.15 -3.66
CA PHE A 233 15.59 30.19 -2.57
C PHE A 233 14.30 30.39 -1.77
N ALA A 234 13.88 31.64 -1.58
CA ALA A 234 12.63 31.94 -0.89
C ALA A 234 11.41 31.41 -1.69
N PHE A 235 11.49 31.46 -3.03
CA PHE A 235 10.51 30.80 -3.89
C PHE A 235 10.56 29.28 -3.76
N ALA A 236 11.75 28.68 -3.82
CA ALA A 236 11.89 27.25 -3.67
C ALA A 236 11.34 26.73 -2.33
N VAL A 237 11.53 27.47 -1.23
CA VAL A 237 11.01 27.11 0.09
C VAL A 237 9.49 27.16 0.13
N ARG A 238 8.85 28.15 -0.51
CA ARG A 238 7.38 28.19 -0.64
C ARG A 238 6.86 27.03 -1.49
N GLU A 239 7.55 26.69 -2.58
CA GLU A 239 7.18 25.53 -3.39
C GLU A 239 7.42 24.21 -2.64
N LEU A 240 8.42 24.15 -1.76
CA LEU A 240 8.66 23.01 -0.88
C LEU A 240 7.55 22.85 0.15
N GLU A 241 7.16 23.92 0.82
CA GLU A 241 6.01 23.93 1.72
C GLU A 241 4.74 23.46 0.99
N ARG A 242 4.50 24.00 -0.21
CA ARG A 242 3.39 23.59 -1.08
C ARG A 242 3.46 22.09 -1.42
N ALA A 243 4.62 21.59 -1.85
CA ALA A 243 4.85 20.20 -2.18
C ALA A 243 4.57 19.29 -0.97
N LEU A 244 5.06 19.66 0.21
CA LEU A 244 4.85 18.90 1.45
C LEU A 244 3.38 18.91 1.88
N ARG A 245 2.66 20.03 1.69
CA ARG A 245 1.22 20.11 1.94
C ARG A 245 0.43 19.20 1.00
N ILE A 246 0.72 19.22 -0.30
CA ILE A 246 0.13 18.33 -1.31
C ILE A 246 0.36 16.86 -0.92
N ALA A 247 1.61 16.50 -0.62
CA ALA A 247 1.99 15.15 -0.23
C ALA A 247 1.29 14.68 1.06
N SER A 248 1.16 15.57 2.05
CA SER A 248 0.55 15.24 3.34
C SER A 248 -0.96 15.05 3.26
N HIS A 249 -1.64 15.74 2.32
CA HIS A 249 -3.08 15.60 2.13
C HIS A 249 -3.48 14.24 1.53
N ASP A 250 -2.65 13.65 0.66
CA ASP A 250 -2.92 12.32 0.09
C ASP A 250 -2.97 11.23 1.17
N VAL A 251 -1.98 11.20 2.07
CA VAL A 251 -1.90 10.21 3.17
C VAL A 251 -3.15 10.20 4.06
N HIS A 252 -3.87 11.33 4.12
CA HIS A 252 -5.01 11.52 5.02
C HIS A 252 -6.37 11.47 4.34
N ALA A 253 -6.44 11.25 3.01
CA ALA A 253 -7.66 11.07 2.22
C ALA A 253 -8.78 12.07 2.57
N ASP A 254 -8.50 13.37 2.40
CA ASP A 254 -9.49 14.43 2.61
C ASP A 254 -10.29 14.68 1.31
N PRO A 255 -11.60 14.35 1.25
CA PRO A 255 -12.40 14.56 0.05
C PRO A 255 -12.52 16.06 -0.26
N GLY A 256 -11.88 16.49 -1.36
CA GLY A 256 -11.96 17.87 -1.88
C GLY A 256 -10.63 18.61 -2.01
N HIS A 257 -9.50 17.99 -1.66
CA HIS A 257 -8.16 18.56 -1.86
C HIS A 257 -7.41 17.86 -3.00
N GLU A 258 -6.44 18.56 -3.60
CA GLU A 258 -5.51 17.99 -4.59
C GLU A 258 -4.69 16.87 -3.93
N THR A 259 -5.01 15.61 -4.23
CA THR A 259 -4.31 14.43 -3.73
C THR A 259 -3.44 13.81 -4.83
N VAL A 260 -2.19 13.48 -4.50
CA VAL A 260 -1.23 12.85 -5.41
C VAL A 260 -1.15 11.35 -5.16
N ARG A 261 -1.14 10.49 -6.16
CA ARG A 261 -1.10 9.04 -5.91
C ARG A 261 0.32 8.59 -5.58
N GLY A 262 0.54 8.26 -4.31
CA GLY A 262 1.81 7.71 -3.80
C GLY A 262 2.81 8.79 -3.38
N GLN A 263 4.02 8.37 -3.04
CA GLN A 263 5.05 9.26 -2.50
C GLN A 263 5.44 10.34 -3.50
N LEU A 264 5.33 11.61 -3.11
CA LEU A 264 5.79 12.73 -3.94
C LEU A 264 7.33 12.73 -4.02
N ARG A 265 7.86 12.86 -5.23
CA ARG A 265 9.30 12.94 -5.52
C ARG A 265 9.69 14.31 -6.06
N GLU A 266 8.92 14.85 -7.00
CA GLU A 266 9.15 16.19 -7.54
C GLU A 266 7.85 16.96 -7.71
N LEU A 267 7.87 18.24 -7.36
CA LEU A 267 6.94 19.25 -7.83
C LEU A 267 7.63 20.02 -8.97
N LEU A 268 6.96 20.14 -10.09
CA LEU A 268 7.45 20.77 -11.31
C LEU A 268 6.57 21.99 -11.65
N PRO A 269 7.06 22.92 -12.49
CA PRO A 269 6.27 24.06 -12.94
C PRO A 269 4.96 23.62 -13.60
N GLY A 270 3.91 24.45 -13.51
CA GLY A 270 2.61 24.13 -14.11
C GLY A 270 1.83 23.04 -13.39
N ASP A 271 2.09 22.86 -12.10
CA ASP A 271 1.41 21.92 -11.20
C ASP A 271 1.56 20.44 -11.59
N TRP A 272 2.63 20.16 -12.33
CA TRP A 272 3.09 18.81 -12.60
C TRP A 272 3.77 18.24 -11.38
N VAL A 273 3.48 16.98 -11.07
CA VAL A 273 4.10 16.24 -9.98
C VAL A 273 4.58 14.90 -10.48
N VAL A 274 5.73 14.47 -9.97
CA VAL A 274 6.29 13.13 -10.18
C VAL A 274 6.18 12.40 -8.86
N THR A 275 5.49 11.26 -8.86
CA THR A 275 5.30 10.41 -7.68
C THR A 275 6.06 9.10 -7.83
N SER A 276 6.01 8.23 -6.83
CA SER A 276 6.51 6.86 -6.95
C SER A 276 5.70 5.98 -7.92
N LEU A 277 4.50 6.42 -8.32
CA LEU A 277 3.59 5.67 -9.18
C LEU A 277 3.52 6.21 -10.61
N GLY A 278 3.96 7.44 -10.88
CA GLY A 278 3.90 8.04 -12.21
C GLY A 278 3.99 9.56 -12.20
N VAL A 279 3.22 10.17 -13.09
CA VAL A 279 3.17 11.63 -13.30
C VAL A 279 1.72 12.08 -13.22
N GLU A 280 1.48 13.20 -12.55
CA GLU A 280 0.16 13.81 -12.44
C GLU A 280 0.25 15.32 -12.67
N ASN A 281 -0.83 15.94 -13.14
CA ASN A 281 -0.98 17.38 -13.20
C ASN A 281 -2.20 17.79 -12.37
N LEU A 282 -1.98 18.55 -11.30
CA LEU A 282 -3.02 18.87 -10.33
C LEU A 282 -4.06 19.85 -10.89
N ALA A 283 -3.64 20.76 -11.78
CA ALA A 283 -4.53 21.76 -12.37
C ALA A 283 -5.50 21.17 -13.41
N THR A 284 -5.05 20.20 -14.19
CA THR A 284 -5.85 19.57 -15.26
C THR A 284 -6.48 18.24 -14.84
N GLY A 285 -6.02 17.66 -13.72
CA GLY A 285 -6.41 16.31 -13.28
C GLY A 285 -5.83 15.19 -14.13
N TYR A 286 -4.86 15.48 -15.01
CA TYR A 286 -4.19 14.46 -15.81
C TYR A 286 -3.39 13.52 -14.90
N THR A 287 -3.50 12.22 -15.12
CA THR A 287 -2.72 11.21 -14.40
C THR A 287 -2.22 10.15 -15.38
N ALA A 288 -0.92 9.86 -15.34
CA ALA A 288 -0.30 8.77 -16.09
C ALA A 288 0.54 7.91 -15.15
N THR A 289 0.21 6.62 -15.05
CA THR A 289 1.01 5.67 -14.28
C THR A 289 2.34 5.42 -14.99
N ALA A 290 3.35 4.97 -14.24
CA ALA A 290 4.63 4.59 -14.79
C ALA A 290 4.46 3.56 -15.94
N GLU A 291 3.57 2.58 -15.80
CA GLU A 291 3.30 1.62 -16.87
C GLU A 291 2.74 2.27 -18.14
N GLN A 292 1.82 3.23 -18.01
CA GLN A 292 1.27 3.98 -19.14
C GLN A 292 2.35 4.83 -19.84
N LEU A 293 3.35 5.28 -19.10
CA LEU A 293 4.50 6.00 -19.63
C LEU A 293 5.57 5.07 -20.24
N GLY A 294 5.33 3.75 -20.27
CA GLY A 294 6.24 2.77 -20.86
C GLY A 294 7.32 2.24 -19.90
N PHE A 295 7.19 2.50 -18.60
CA PHE A 295 8.04 1.92 -17.57
C PHE A 295 7.57 0.51 -17.20
N ARG A 296 8.51 -0.39 -16.91
CA ARG A 296 8.20 -1.74 -16.39
C ARG A 296 8.75 -1.90 -15.00
N ILE A 297 7.96 -2.44 -14.08
CA ILE A 297 8.40 -2.72 -12.71
C ILE A 297 9.51 -3.79 -12.75
N THR A 298 10.66 -3.48 -12.17
CA THR A 298 11.82 -4.39 -12.06
C THR A 298 12.07 -4.87 -10.65
N GLY A 299 11.43 -4.25 -9.65
CA GLY A 299 11.51 -4.66 -8.25
C GLY A 299 10.83 -3.64 -7.34
N ASN A 300 10.82 -3.91 -6.05
CA ASN A 300 10.34 -2.98 -5.03
C ASN A 300 11.46 -2.67 -4.03
N ASN A 301 11.50 -1.44 -3.53
CA ASN A 301 12.34 -1.07 -2.38
C ASN A 301 11.50 -0.36 -1.31
N LEU A 302 12.17 0.12 -0.26
CA LEU A 302 11.55 0.87 0.85
C LEU A 302 10.85 2.17 0.42
N PHE A 303 11.04 2.65 -0.81
CA PHE A 303 10.56 3.94 -1.34
C PHE A 303 9.67 3.77 -2.58
N GLY A 304 9.11 2.57 -2.74
CA GLY A 304 8.20 2.21 -3.83
C GLY A 304 8.80 1.30 -4.91
N PRO A 305 8.04 1.09 -6.00
CA PRO A 305 8.50 0.29 -7.13
C PRO A 305 9.69 0.95 -7.84
N LYS A 306 10.61 0.11 -8.30
CA LYS A 306 11.69 0.45 -9.21
C LYS A 306 11.28 0.08 -10.62
N PHE A 307 11.67 0.91 -11.59
CA PHE A 307 11.32 0.69 -12.98
C PHE A 307 12.54 0.57 -13.90
N SER A 308 12.36 -0.11 -15.03
CA SER A 308 13.19 0.04 -16.22
C SER A 308 12.38 0.72 -17.32
N PHE A 309 13.06 1.48 -18.18
CA PHE A 309 12.46 2.19 -19.30
C PHE A 309 12.90 1.58 -20.63
N SER A 310 11.94 1.25 -21.50
CA SER A 310 12.25 0.86 -22.88
C SER A 310 12.32 2.10 -23.76
N SER A 311 13.49 2.40 -24.31
CA SER A 311 13.82 3.61 -25.09
C SER A 311 13.02 3.86 -26.38
N GLY A 312 12.01 3.03 -26.68
CA GLY A 312 11.16 3.15 -27.88
C GLY A 312 9.80 3.82 -27.65
N THR A 313 9.46 4.20 -26.40
CA THR A 313 8.12 4.74 -26.06
C THR A 313 8.26 6.12 -25.43
N ILE A 314 8.47 7.16 -26.24
CA ILE A 314 8.19 8.52 -25.76
C ILE A 314 6.67 8.65 -25.77
N SER A 315 6.07 8.75 -24.59
CA SER A 315 4.63 9.03 -24.50
C SER A 315 4.36 10.36 -25.19
N MET A 316 3.42 10.39 -26.13
CA MET A 316 2.96 11.65 -26.73
C MET A 316 2.48 12.61 -25.63
N ALA A 317 2.69 13.90 -25.85
CA ALA A 317 2.18 14.93 -24.95
C ALA A 317 0.65 14.80 -24.84
N PRO A 318 0.08 14.93 -23.63
CA PRO A 318 -1.37 14.93 -23.47
C PRO A 318 -2.02 16.11 -24.19
N ASP A 319 -3.27 15.96 -24.58
CA ASP A 319 -4.02 17.02 -25.27
C ASP A 319 -4.02 18.32 -24.43
N GLY A 320 -3.61 19.42 -25.05
CA GLY A 320 -3.59 20.74 -24.42
C GLY A 320 -2.37 21.03 -23.53
N VAL A 321 -1.41 20.09 -23.43
CA VAL A 321 -0.13 20.31 -22.75
C VAL A 321 0.91 20.78 -23.77
N ASP A 322 1.68 21.81 -23.41
CA ASP A 322 2.80 22.26 -24.22
C ASP A 322 3.87 21.16 -24.36
N VAL A 323 4.40 20.99 -25.57
CA VAL A 323 5.31 19.87 -25.89
C VAL A 323 6.62 20.01 -25.11
N ASP A 324 7.14 21.22 -24.93
CA ASP A 324 8.40 21.45 -24.24
C ASP A 324 8.23 21.20 -22.73
N ASP A 325 7.10 21.65 -22.16
CA ASP A 325 6.73 21.37 -20.76
C ASP A 325 6.57 19.85 -20.53
N TRP A 326 5.92 19.13 -21.46
CA TRP A 326 5.78 17.67 -21.38
C TRP A 326 7.12 16.95 -21.50
N GLU A 327 7.99 17.37 -22.42
CA GLU A 327 9.31 16.76 -22.59
C GLU A 327 10.15 16.91 -21.31
N PHE A 328 10.11 18.09 -20.69
CA PHE A 328 10.74 18.33 -19.39
C PHE A 328 10.18 17.37 -18.33
N VAL A 329 8.87 17.35 -18.14
CA VAL A 329 8.19 16.50 -17.14
C VAL A 329 8.50 15.02 -17.36
N PHE A 330 8.41 14.54 -18.60
CA PHE A 330 8.69 13.15 -18.96
C PHE A 330 10.16 12.79 -18.68
N ARG A 331 11.11 13.66 -19.04
CA ARG A 331 12.53 13.48 -18.71
C ARG A 331 12.75 13.38 -17.21
N ARG A 332 12.11 14.25 -16.41
CA ARG A 332 12.17 14.19 -14.94
C ARG A 332 11.62 12.88 -14.41
N ALA A 333 10.48 12.42 -14.93
CA ALA A 333 9.86 11.15 -14.55
C ALA A 333 10.79 9.96 -14.83
N VAL A 334 11.44 9.92 -16.00
CA VAL A 334 12.45 8.89 -16.33
C VAL A 334 13.59 8.90 -15.31
N GLU A 335 14.16 10.07 -15.00
CA GLU A 335 15.27 10.17 -14.05
C GLU A 335 14.92 9.71 -12.63
N GLN A 336 13.66 9.91 -12.23
CA GLN A 336 13.20 9.60 -10.88
C GLN A 336 12.69 8.17 -10.73
N LEU A 337 12.04 7.61 -11.75
CA LEU A 337 11.42 6.29 -11.67
C LEU A 337 12.39 5.15 -12.03
N VAL A 338 13.42 5.41 -12.84
CA VAL A 338 14.33 4.37 -13.34
C VAL A 338 15.41 4.01 -12.32
N ASP A 339 15.66 2.71 -12.15
CA ASP A 339 16.82 2.23 -11.40
C ASP A 339 18.11 2.55 -12.16
N ARG A 340 18.95 3.43 -11.59
CA ARG A 340 20.18 3.95 -12.23
C ARG A 340 21.20 2.87 -12.63
N SER A 341 21.05 1.65 -12.13
CA SER A 341 21.82 0.47 -12.55
C SER A 341 21.53 0.01 -13.99
N SER A 342 20.42 0.48 -14.59
CA SER A 342 19.87 -0.03 -15.86
C SER A 342 19.94 0.94 -17.04
N ILE A 343 20.58 2.11 -16.90
CA ILE A 343 20.67 3.12 -17.96
C ILE A 343 21.97 2.92 -18.76
N PRO A 344 21.93 2.38 -19.99
CA PRO A 344 23.02 2.56 -20.93
C PRO A 344 23.01 4.03 -21.38
N TRP A 345 24.01 4.80 -20.96
CA TRP A 345 24.19 6.17 -21.42
C TRP A 345 24.47 6.17 -22.93
N ASN A 346 23.48 6.54 -23.74
CA ASN A 346 23.65 7.02 -25.10
C ASN A 346 22.46 7.97 -25.41
N PHE A 347 22.65 9.25 -25.14
CA PHE A 347 21.92 10.35 -25.77
C PHE A 347 22.95 11.33 -26.31
#